data_AF-A0A961X858-F1
#
_entry.id   AF-A0A961X858-F1
#
_cell.length_a   1.000
_cell.length_b   1.000
_cell.length_c   1.000
_cell.angle_alpha   90.00
_cell.angle_beta   90.00
_cell.angle_gamma   90.00
#
_symmetry.space_group_name_H-M   'P 1'
#
loop_
_entity.id
_entity.type
_entity.pdbx_description
1 polymer ?
#
loop_
_entity_poly.entity_id
_entity_poly.type
_entity_poly.pdbx_seq_one_letter_code
_entity_poly.pdbx_strand_id
1 'polypeptide(L)'
;PDDDAGMRAEQEQAVSAIAAAARRNNLEFLLEIIPSKAGEVDDETTAKVIQRFYDIGVYPDWWKLEPLRTEQAWEITCSTIVRNDAHTRGIVVLGLDAPEAELAESFAIAARQPLVKGFAVGRTIFGDVARSWFAGSLEDSAAVAQMASNYRRLCRIWDEARANAGKGIAQGETA
;
A
#
# COMPACT_ATOMS: atom_id res chain seq x y z
N PRO A 1 13.27 -9.14 4.98
CA PRO A 1 13.56 -9.60 6.37
C PRO A 1 14.97 -10.21 6.48
N ASP A 2 15.44 -10.82 5.39
CA ASP A 2 16.70 -11.55 5.33
C ASP A 2 17.89 -10.72 4.83
N ASP A 3 17.74 -9.39 4.78
CA ASP A 3 18.84 -8.46 4.49
C ASP A 3 20.01 -8.70 5.44
N ASP A 4 21.23 -8.44 4.95
CA ASP A 4 22.42 -8.52 5.78
C ASP A 4 22.32 -7.57 6.99
N ALA A 5 23.03 -7.91 8.06
CA ALA A 5 22.89 -7.21 9.33
C ALA A 5 23.28 -5.73 9.24
N GLY A 6 24.23 -5.37 8.37
CA GLY A 6 24.66 -3.99 8.16
C GLY A 6 23.57 -3.18 7.45
N MET A 7 23.11 -3.67 6.30
CA MET A 7 22.03 -3.04 5.55
C MET A 7 20.76 -2.88 6.39
N ARG A 8 20.37 -3.92 7.13
CA ARG A 8 19.21 -3.85 8.02
C ARG A 8 19.40 -2.78 9.10
N ALA A 9 20.56 -2.73 9.76
CA ALA A 9 20.82 -1.73 10.80
C ALA A 9 20.76 -0.30 10.26
N GLU A 10 21.29 -0.06 9.06
CA GLU A 10 21.24 1.25 8.40
C GLU A 10 19.80 1.67 8.09
N GLN A 11 18.98 0.76 7.54
CA GLN A 11 17.56 1.03 7.28
C GLN A 11 16.79 1.31 8.58
N GLU A 12 16.98 0.48 9.61
CA GLU A 12 16.33 0.62 10.92
C GLU A 12 16.69 1.96 11.59
N GLN A 13 17.96 2.37 11.53
CA GLN A 13 18.42 3.64 12.06
C GLN A 13 17.78 4.83 11.32
N ALA A 14 17.77 4.80 9.98
CA ALA A 14 17.19 5.86 9.17
C ALA A 14 15.68 6.02 9.41
N VAL A 15 14.94 4.91 9.42
CA VAL A 15 13.49 4.90 9.67
C VAL A 15 13.19 5.39 11.09
N SER A 16 13.94 4.94 12.09
CA SER A 16 13.74 5.37 13.49
C SER A 16 13.97 6.88 13.65
N ALA A 17 15.00 7.43 12.99
CA ALA A 17 15.27 8.86 13.03
C ALA A 17 14.13 9.69 12.40
N ILE A 18 13.59 9.25 11.26
CA ILE A 18 12.46 9.91 10.58
C ILE A 18 11.18 9.78 11.41
N ALA A 19 10.88 8.60 11.95
CA ALA A 19 9.71 8.37 12.79
C ALA A 19 9.73 9.27 14.03
N ALA A 20 10.89 9.39 14.69
CA ALA A 20 11.06 10.29 15.83
C ALA A 20 10.95 11.77 15.44
N ALA A 21 11.44 12.15 14.25
CA ALA A 21 11.29 13.51 13.73
C ALA A 21 9.82 13.85 13.42
N ALA A 22 9.08 12.95 12.77
CA ALA A 22 7.65 13.13 12.50
C ALA A 22 6.86 13.36 13.80
N ARG A 23 7.09 12.51 14.82
CA ARG A 23 6.46 12.65 16.14
C ARG A 23 6.77 13.98 16.82
N ARG A 24 8.04 14.40 16.84
CA ARG A 24 8.45 15.70 17.44
C ARG A 24 7.82 16.91 16.75
N ASN A 25 7.43 16.76 15.49
CA ASN A 25 6.82 17.83 14.70
C ASN A 25 5.31 17.67 14.52
N ASN A 26 4.68 16.72 15.23
CA ASN A 26 3.24 16.44 15.13
C ASN A 26 2.78 16.17 13.68
N LEU A 27 3.58 15.40 12.94
CA LEU A 27 3.28 14.97 11.57
C LEU A 27 2.85 13.50 11.57
N GLU A 28 1.89 13.16 10.70
CA GLU A 28 1.58 11.76 10.42
C GLU A 28 2.76 11.10 9.69
N PHE A 29 3.08 9.86 10.10
CA PHE A 29 4.14 9.07 9.50
C PHE A 29 3.56 7.91 8.68
N LEU A 30 3.74 7.97 7.37
CA LEU A 30 3.45 6.89 6.42
C LEU A 30 4.74 6.13 6.12
N LEU A 31 4.79 4.84 6.46
CA LEU A 31 5.93 3.97 6.12
C LEU A 31 5.58 3.06 4.94
N GLU A 32 6.37 3.18 3.87
CA GLU A 32 6.31 2.32 2.69
C GLU A 32 7.35 1.20 2.80
N ILE A 33 6.92 -0.04 2.59
CA ILE A 33 7.83 -1.20 2.49
C ILE A 33 7.61 -1.90 1.16
N ILE A 34 8.72 -2.28 0.49
CA ILE A 34 8.70 -2.92 -0.82
C ILE A 34 9.66 -4.14 -0.83
N PRO A 35 9.36 -5.23 -0.09
CA PRO A 35 10.23 -6.40 -0.02
C PRO A 35 10.52 -7.04 -1.37
N SER A 36 9.61 -6.96 -2.35
CA SER A 36 9.76 -7.62 -3.66
C SER A 36 10.95 -7.10 -4.48
N LYS A 37 11.47 -5.92 -4.16
CA LYS A 37 12.67 -5.36 -4.77
C LYS A 37 13.97 -5.92 -4.19
N ALA A 38 13.91 -6.48 -2.99
CA ALA A 38 15.06 -7.04 -2.30
C ALA A 38 15.20 -8.56 -2.53
N GLY A 39 14.09 -9.27 -2.79
CA GLY A 39 14.13 -10.70 -3.04
C GLY A 39 12.75 -11.32 -3.26
N GLU A 40 12.70 -12.65 -3.27
CA GLU A 40 11.44 -13.40 -3.31
C GLU A 40 10.62 -13.11 -2.06
N VAL A 41 9.29 -13.07 -2.25
CA VAL A 41 8.34 -12.78 -1.19
C VAL A 41 7.35 -13.93 -1.06
N ASP A 42 7.13 -14.37 0.17
CA ASP A 42 6.09 -15.30 0.56
C ASP A 42 4.97 -14.57 1.35
N ASP A 43 3.94 -15.32 1.74
CA ASP A 43 2.77 -14.79 2.45
C ASP A 43 3.11 -14.20 3.84
N GLU A 44 4.28 -14.53 4.41
CA GLU A 44 4.71 -14.03 5.73
C GLU A 44 5.69 -12.86 5.65
N THR A 45 6.30 -12.64 4.49
CA THR A 45 7.45 -11.75 4.31
C THR A 45 7.11 -10.32 4.76
N THR A 46 6.00 -9.77 4.29
CA THR A 46 5.53 -8.42 4.66
C THR A 46 5.26 -8.31 6.15
N ALA A 47 4.59 -9.30 6.74
CA ALA A 47 4.29 -9.31 8.17
C ALA A 47 5.54 -9.39 9.04
N LYS A 48 6.56 -10.17 8.64
CA LYS A 48 7.87 -10.22 9.32
C LYS A 48 8.57 -8.86 9.32
N VAL A 49 8.55 -8.15 8.20
CA VAL A 49 9.13 -6.80 8.10
C VAL A 49 8.38 -5.82 9.00
N ILE A 50 7.04 -5.86 8.99
CA ILE A 50 6.21 -5.01 9.86
C ILE A 50 6.47 -5.30 11.33
N GLN A 51 6.47 -6.57 11.73
CA GLN A 51 6.75 -6.95 13.13
C GLN A 51 8.12 -6.40 13.57
N ARG A 52 9.13 -6.49 12.70
CA ARG A 52 10.46 -5.97 13.02
C ARG A 52 10.47 -4.48 13.33
N PHE A 53 9.72 -3.67 12.58
CA PHE A 53 9.59 -2.24 12.86
C PHE A 53 8.89 -1.97 14.20
N TYR A 54 7.84 -2.74 14.53
CA TYR A 54 7.22 -2.65 15.85
C TYR A 54 8.17 -3.07 16.98
N ASP A 55 8.97 -4.12 16.80
CA ASP A 55 9.93 -4.60 17.80
C ASP A 55 10.97 -3.54 18.17
N ILE A 56 11.31 -2.63 17.24
CA ILE A 56 12.25 -1.52 17.47
C ILE A 56 11.56 -0.21 17.84
N GLY A 57 10.25 -0.24 18.11
CA GLY A 57 9.49 0.92 18.58
C GLY A 57 9.06 1.89 17.48
N VAL A 58 9.08 1.48 16.21
CA VAL A 58 8.55 2.26 15.08
C VAL A 58 7.08 1.89 14.87
N TYR A 59 6.19 2.83 15.17
CA TYR A 59 4.75 2.72 14.97
C TYR A 59 4.29 3.80 13.98
N PRO A 60 4.18 3.48 12.67
CA PRO A 60 3.66 4.40 11.65
C PRO A 60 2.15 4.61 11.80
N ASP A 61 1.69 5.84 11.56
CA ASP A 61 0.26 6.15 11.50
C ASP A 61 -0.41 5.40 10.34
N TRP A 62 0.31 5.24 9.23
CA TRP A 62 -0.16 4.57 8.03
C TRP A 62 0.90 3.62 7.48
N TRP A 63 0.44 2.50 6.93
CA TRP A 63 1.27 1.58 6.15
C TRP A 63 0.97 1.74 4.66
N LYS A 64 2.02 1.83 3.84
CA LYS A 64 1.90 1.76 2.38
C LYS A 64 2.53 0.45 1.90
N LEU A 65 1.69 -0.49 1.47
CA LEU A 65 2.10 -1.87 1.22
C LEU A 65 1.90 -2.27 -0.24
N GLU A 66 2.77 -3.15 -0.71
CA GLU A 66 2.61 -3.83 -2.01
C GLU A 66 1.29 -4.60 -2.07
N PRO A 67 0.72 -4.77 -3.27
CA PRO A 67 -0.30 -5.79 -3.53
C PRO A 67 0.12 -7.17 -3.00
N LEU A 68 -0.53 -7.64 -1.93
CA LEU A 68 -0.36 -9.03 -1.50
C LEU A 68 -1.23 -9.94 -2.37
N ARG A 69 -0.67 -11.09 -2.76
CA ARG A 69 -1.25 -11.99 -3.76
C ARG A 69 -2.37 -12.88 -3.23
N THR A 70 -2.40 -13.13 -1.92
CA THR A 70 -3.31 -14.08 -1.30
C THR A 70 -4.09 -13.43 -0.15
N GLU A 71 -5.27 -13.99 0.14
CA GLU A 71 -6.07 -13.61 1.30
C GLU A 71 -5.33 -13.91 2.61
N GLN A 72 -4.62 -15.04 2.67
CA GLN A 72 -3.79 -15.43 3.81
C GLN A 72 -2.68 -14.41 4.11
N ALA A 73 -1.95 -13.92 3.10
CA ALA A 73 -0.93 -12.89 3.30
C ALA A 73 -1.51 -11.60 3.89
N TRP A 74 -2.71 -11.21 3.43
CA TRP A 74 -3.44 -10.06 3.97
C TRP A 74 -3.89 -10.27 5.41
N GLU A 75 -4.40 -11.45 5.77
CA GLU A 75 -4.80 -11.79 7.13
C GLU A 75 -3.62 -11.78 8.11
N ILE A 76 -2.50 -12.41 7.74
CA ILE A 76 -1.27 -12.42 8.55
C ILE A 76 -0.74 -11.00 8.74
N THR A 77 -0.74 -10.19 7.68
CA THR A 77 -0.30 -8.80 7.72
C THR A 77 -1.21 -7.94 8.60
N CYS A 78 -2.53 -7.99 8.39
CA CYS A 78 -3.49 -7.19 9.16
C CYS A 78 -3.51 -7.59 10.64
N SER A 79 -3.48 -8.89 10.95
CA SER A 79 -3.40 -9.37 12.34
C SER A 79 -2.10 -8.95 13.03
N THR A 80 -0.99 -8.93 12.29
CA THR A 80 0.30 -8.42 12.78
C THR A 80 0.24 -6.94 13.11
N ILE A 81 -0.43 -6.14 12.29
CA ILE A 81 -0.60 -4.71 12.59
C ILE A 81 -1.52 -4.52 13.81
N VAL A 82 -2.71 -5.11 13.79
CA VAL A 82 -3.74 -4.92 14.84
C VAL A 82 -3.23 -5.38 16.22
N ARG A 83 -2.46 -6.47 16.29
CA ARG A 83 -1.93 -6.95 17.59
C ARG A 83 -0.87 -6.03 18.20
N ASN A 84 -0.13 -5.28 17.38
CA ASN A 84 0.95 -4.41 17.84
C ASN A 84 0.50 -2.95 18.01
N ASP A 85 -0.45 -2.49 17.20
CA ASP A 85 -0.85 -1.09 17.15
C ASP A 85 -2.36 -0.94 16.94
N ALA A 86 -3.08 -0.67 18.03
CA ALA A 86 -4.51 -0.38 18.00
C ALA A 86 -4.83 1.02 17.46
N HIS A 87 -3.84 1.90 17.28
CA HIS A 87 -3.99 3.29 16.85
C HIS A 87 -3.61 3.54 15.40
N THR A 88 -3.09 2.53 14.70
CA THR A 88 -2.82 2.61 13.27
C THR A 88 -4.09 3.02 12.50
N ARG A 89 -3.93 3.96 11.56
CA ARG A 89 -5.06 4.49 10.77
C ARG A 89 -5.45 3.55 9.63
N GLY A 90 -4.49 2.72 9.21
CA GLY A 90 -4.71 1.63 8.27
C GLY A 90 -3.66 1.54 7.18
N ILE A 91 -4.05 0.88 6.10
CA ILE A 91 -3.17 0.55 4.98
C ILE A 91 -3.67 1.24 3.71
N VAL A 92 -2.74 1.75 2.91
CA VAL A 92 -2.97 2.10 1.50
C VAL A 92 -2.15 1.20 0.59
N VAL A 93 -2.79 0.62 -0.44
CA VAL A 93 -2.13 -0.26 -1.41
C VAL A 93 -1.36 0.57 -2.43
N LEU A 94 -0.09 0.25 -2.67
CA LEU A 94 0.72 0.91 -3.70
C LEU A 94 0.56 0.23 -5.07
N GLY A 95 0.90 0.95 -6.14
CA GLY A 95 0.61 0.48 -7.51
C GLY A 95 1.72 -0.23 -8.27
N LEU A 96 2.98 -0.13 -7.85
CA LEU A 96 4.18 -0.67 -8.55
C LEU A 96 4.37 -0.31 -10.04
N ASP A 97 3.56 0.58 -10.63
CA ASP A 97 3.46 0.76 -12.09
C ASP A 97 2.85 -0.45 -12.79
N ALA A 98 2.04 -1.22 -12.06
CA ALA A 98 1.27 -2.31 -12.58
C ALA A 98 0.15 -1.79 -13.52
N PRO A 99 -0.22 -2.58 -14.53
CA PRO A 99 -1.41 -2.35 -15.34
C PRO A 99 -2.69 -2.21 -14.50
N GLU A 100 -3.66 -1.45 -15.01
CA GLU A 100 -4.95 -1.22 -14.36
C GLU A 100 -5.69 -2.54 -14.02
N ALA A 101 -5.58 -3.55 -14.89
CA ALA A 101 -6.20 -4.86 -14.67
C ALA A 101 -5.61 -5.60 -13.45
N GLU A 102 -4.27 -5.60 -13.31
CA GLU A 102 -3.59 -6.22 -12.17
C GLU A 102 -3.91 -5.49 -10.86
N LEU A 103 -4.03 -4.15 -10.91
CA LEU A 103 -4.49 -3.38 -9.75
C LEU A 103 -5.93 -3.70 -9.36
N ALA A 104 -6.82 -3.94 -10.33
CA ALA A 104 -8.19 -4.31 -10.04
C ALA A 104 -8.28 -5.65 -9.31
N GLU A 105 -7.51 -6.65 -9.74
CA GLU A 105 -7.40 -7.95 -9.05
C GLU A 105 -6.86 -7.79 -7.63
N SER A 106 -5.80 -6.99 -7.45
CA SER A 106 -5.26 -6.69 -6.13
C SER A 106 -6.28 -5.99 -5.22
N PHE A 107 -6.99 -4.99 -5.74
CA PHE A 107 -8.00 -4.25 -4.99
C PHE A 107 -9.14 -5.16 -4.55
N ALA A 108 -9.55 -6.14 -5.36
CA ALA A 108 -10.61 -7.08 -5.00
C ALA A 108 -10.29 -7.90 -3.74
N ILE A 109 -9.01 -8.28 -3.55
CA ILE A 109 -8.56 -9.01 -2.35
C ILE A 109 -8.36 -8.04 -1.19
N ALA A 110 -7.61 -6.96 -1.40
CA ALA A 110 -7.27 -5.99 -0.36
C ALA A 110 -8.52 -5.31 0.23
N ALA A 111 -9.53 -5.03 -0.60
CA ALA A 111 -10.80 -4.42 -0.19
C ALA A 111 -11.59 -5.25 0.82
N ARG A 112 -11.33 -6.56 0.96
CA ARG A 112 -11.97 -7.41 1.97
C ARG A 112 -11.44 -7.15 3.37
N GLN A 113 -10.24 -6.60 3.48
CA GLN A 113 -9.62 -6.33 4.77
C GLN A 113 -10.12 -4.99 5.32
N PRO A 114 -10.71 -4.96 6.54
CA PRO A 114 -11.19 -3.71 7.14
C PRO A 114 -10.08 -2.68 7.37
N LEU A 115 -8.84 -3.13 7.54
CA LEU A 115 -7.69 -2.27 7.80
C LEU A 115 -7.19 -1.53 6.55
N VAL A 116 -7.48 -2.05 5.35
CA VAL A 116 -7.11 -1.39 4.09
C VAL A 116 -8.15 -0.31 3.77
N LYS A 117 -7.68 0.93 3.63
CA LYS A 117 -8.53 2.13 3.48
C LYS A 117 -8.55 2.69 2.07
N GLY A 118 -7.62 2.28 1.21
CA GLY A 118 -7.52 2.81 -0.14
C GLY A 118 -6.23 2.41 -0.83
N PHE A 119 -5.83 3.24 -1.78
CA PHE A 119 -4.62 3.07 -2.57
C PHE A 119 -3.83 4.37 -2.71
N ALA A 120 -2.54 4.24 -2.95
CA ALA A 120 -1.60 5.31 -3.25
C ALA A 120 -0.81 4.94 -4.52
N VAL A 121 -1.45 5.15 -5.67
CA VAL A 121 -0.94 4.77 -7.00
C VAL A 121 -0.43 6.02 -7.73
N GLY A 122 0.72 5.90 -8.39
CA GLY A 122 1.37 7.00 -9.12
C GLY A 122 1.49 6.74 -10.62
N ARG A 123 2.54 6.02 -11.03
CA ARG A 123 2.91 5.85 -12.44
C ARG A 123 1.80 5.26 -13.32
N THR A 124 0.92 4.40 -12.81
CA THR A 124 -0.26 3.94 -13.56
C THR A 124 -1.22 5.08 -13.96
N ILE A 125 -1.27 6.17 -13.20
CA ILE A 125 -2.11 7.35 -13.50
C ILE A 125 -1.42 8.27 -14.50
N PHE A 126 -0.15 8.59 -14.26
CA PHE A 126 0.53 9.67 -14.98
C PHE A 126 1.70 9.24 -15.86
N GLY A 127 2.19 8.01 -15.78
CA GLY A 127 3.45 7.56 -16.39
C GLY A 127 3.47 7.71 -17.91
N ASP A 128 2.53 7.08 -18.61
CA ASP A 128 2.39 7.22 -20.07
C ASP A 128 1.99 8.62 -20.49
N VAL A 129 1.13 9.28 -19.70
CA VAL A 129 0.68 10.65 -19.96
C VAL A 129 1.86 11.61 -19.93
N ALA A 130 2.71 11.51 -18.90
CA ALA A 130 3.89 12.32 -18.73
C ALA A 130 4.90 12.06 -19.86
N ARG A 131 5.10 10.80 -20.28
CA ARG A 131 5.95 10.46 -21.42
C ARG A 131 5.51 11.16 -22.71
N SER A 132 4.22 11.09 -23.05
CA SER A 132 3.66 11.75 -24.24
C SER A 132 3.74 13.27 -24.14
N TRP A 133 3.46 13.82 -22.96
CA TRP A 133 3.56 15.26 -22.71
C TRP A 133 4.99 15.79 -22.87
N PHE A 134 5.98 15.12 -22.26
CA PHE A 134 7.40 15.47 -22.44
C PHE A 134 7.89 15.33 -23.89
N ALA A 135 7.28 14.44 -24.67
CA ALA A 135 7.58 14.27 -26.09
C ALA A 135 6.93 15.34 -26.99
N GLY A 136 6.10 16.23 -26.43
CA GLY A 136 5.33 17.23 -27.19
C GLY A 136 4.22 16.60 -28.05
N SER A 137 3.86 15.35 -27.81
CA SER A 137 2.78 14.66 -28.54
C SER A 137 1.42 14.77 -27.82
N LEU A 138 1.40 15.39 -26.65
CA LEU A 138 0.20 15.63 -25.85
C LEU A 138 0.24 17.03 -25.24
N GLU A 139 -0.80 17.82 -25.50
CA GLU A 139 -0.96 19.17 -24.94
C GLU A 139 -1.36 19.14 -23.46
N ASP A 140 -1.10 20.23 -22.74
CA ASP A 140 -1.37 20.37 -21.29
C ASP A 140 -2.80 19.96 -20.91
N SER A 141 -3.79 20.46 -21.63
CA SER A 141 -5.21 20.20 -21.34
C SER A 141 -5.57 18.72 -21.52
N ALA A 142 -4.99 18.07 -22.52
CA ALA A 142 -5.18 16.65 -22.78
C ALA A 142 -4.47 15.79 -21.71
N ALA A 143 -3.27 16.18 -21.29
CA ALA A 143 -2.54 15.52 -20.20
C ALA A 143 -3.34 15.57 -18.88
N VAL A 144 -3.85 16.74 -18.50
CA VAL A 144 -4.70 16.90 -17.31
C VAL A 144 -5.97 16.04 -17.42
N ALA A 145 -6.66 16.08 -18.56
CA ALA A 145 -7.88 15.31 -18.78
C ALA A 145 -7.63 13.79 -18.68
N GLN A 146 -6.52 13.31 -19.24
CA GLN A 146 -6.18 11.89 -19.23
C GLN A 146 -5.77 11.40 -17.84
N MET A 147 -4.92 12.15 -17.10
CA MET A 147 -4.59 11.82 -15.71
C MET A 147 -5.83 11.80 -14.81
N ALA A 148 -6.72 12.79 -14.96
CA ALA A 148 -7.96 12.84 -14.19
C ALA A 148 -8.90 11.67 -14.55
N SER A 149 -8.97 11.28 -15.82
CA SER A 149 -9.72 10.09 -16.25
C SER A 149 -9.15 8.80 -15.65
N ASN A 150 -7.83 8.63 -15.71
CA ASN A 150 -7.14 7.47 -15.14
C ASN A 150 -7.38 7.36 -13.63
N TYR A 151 -7.24 8.46 -12.89
CA TYR A 151 -7.51 8.48 -11.46
C TYR A 151 -8.97 8.12 -11.13
N ARG A 152 -9.94 8.71 -11.84
CA ARG A 152 -11.37 8.38 -11.65
C ARG A 152 -11.67 6.91 -11.91
N ARG A 153 -11.02 6.27 -12.90
CA ARG A 153 -11.20 4.83 -13.14
C ARG A 153 -10.73 4.01 -11.96
N LEU A 154 -9.53 4.29 -11.43
CA LEU A 154 -9.03 3.59 -10.23
C LEU A 154 -9.92 3.80 -9.01
N CYS A 155 -10.46 5.01 -8.79
CA CYS A 155 -11.44 5.26 -7.73
C CYS A 155 -12.67 4.36 -7.88
N ARG A 156 -13.26 4.27 -9.09
CA ARG A 156 -14.43 3.41 -9.32
C ARG A 156 -14.13 1.93 -9.06
N ILE A 157 -12.99 1.45 -9.54
CA ILE A 157 -12.55 0.06 -9.32
C ILE A 157 -12.44 -0.23 -7.80
N TRP A 158 -11.84 0.69 -7.04
CA TRP A 158 -11.74 0.57 -5.59
C TRP A 158 -13.12 0.58 -4.90
N ASP A 159 -13.99 1.52 -5.26
CA ASP A 159 -15.32 1.65 -4.67
C ASP A 159 -16.18 0.41 -4.95
N GLU A 160 -16.12 -0.13 -6.16
CA GLU A 160 -16.78 -1.38 -6.55
C GLU A 160 -16.23 -2.58 -5.76
N ALA A 161 -14.91 -2.69 -5.62
CA ALA A 161 -14.28 -3.74 -4.81
C ALA A 161 -14.72 -3.67 -3.34
N ARG A 162 -14.76 -2.47 -2.75
CA ARG A 162 -15.23 -2.24 -1.37
C ARG A 162 -16.72 -2.55 -1.20
N ALA A 163 -17.56 -2.15 -2.14
CA ALA A 163 -18.99 -2.46 -2.10
C ALA A 163 -19.23 -3.99 -2.18
N ASN A 164 -18.47 -4.71 -3.00
CA ASN A 164 -18.58 -6.16 -3.13
C ASN A 164 -18.09 -6.90 -1.88
N ALA A 165 -16.98 -6.45 -1.28
CA ALA A 165 -16.50 -6.98 -0.01
C ALA A 165 -17.54 -6.85 1.11
N GLY A 166 -18.20 -5.69 1.23
CA GLY A 166 -19.26 -5.47 2.22
C GLY A 166 -20.48 -6.39 2.06
N LYS A 167 -20.84 -6.74 0.81
CA LYS A 167 -21.94 -7.69 0.53
C LYS A 167 -21.60 -9.13 0.93
N GLY A 168 -20.35 -9.56 0.74
CA GLY A 168 -19.90 -10.90 1.12
C GLY A 168 -19.92 -11.13 2.64
N ILE A 169 -19.52 -10.12 3.43
CA ILE A 169 -19.58 -10.16 4.90
C ILE A 169 -21.02 -10.29 5.39
N ALA A 170 -21.93 -9.47 4.85
CA ALA A 170 -23.35 -9.49 5.25
C ALA A 170 -24.07 -10.82 4.94
N GLN A 171 -23.62 -11.58 3.94
CA GLN A 171 -24.18 -12.90 3.61
C GLN A 171 -23.57 -14.04 4.45
N GLY A 172 -22.33 -13.90 4.89
CA GLY A 172 -21.63 -14.88 5.75
C GLY A 172 -22.07 -14.86 7.21
N GLU A 173 -22.60 -13.75 7.71
CA GLU A 173 -23.17 -13.66 9.08
C GLU A 173 -24.58 -14.27 9.21
N THR A 174 -25.20 -14.64 8.07
CA THR A 174 -26.54 -15.27 8.02
C THR A 174 -26.53 -16.79 7.82
N ALA A 175 -25.36 -17.44 7.87
CA ALA A 175 -25.20 -18.89 7.74
C ALA A 175 -24.69 -19.52 9.05
#